data_AF-A0A3B8WLD6-F1
#
_entry.id   AF-A0A3B8WLD6-F1
#
_cell.length_a   1.000
_cell.length_b   1.000
_cell.length_c   1.000
_cell.angle_alpha   90.00
_cell.angle_beta   90.00
_cell.angle_gamma   90.00
#
_symmetry.space_group_name_H-M   'P 1'
#
loop_
_entity.id
_entity.type
_entity.pdbx_description
1 polymer ?
#
loop_
_entity_poly.entity_id
_entity_poly.type
_entity_poly.pdbx_seq_one_letter_code
_entity_poly.pdbx_strand_id
1 'polypeptide(L)'
;MRYGVALSVALFALTATADLQQDLDALEPGSSFQLPPETLSPLAVRVPGVTVACAPETVIDGGGQGNAVDIIAEGVTFSGCAVRNWGSDLNEL
;
A
#
# COMPACT_ATOMS: atom_id res chain seq x y z
N MET A 1 -0.43 43.97 -20.85
CA MET A 1 0.27 43.36 -19.70
C MET A 1 -0.66 42.38 -19.00
N ARG A 2 -0.79 41.15 -19.48
CA ARG A 2 -1.55 40.10 -18.80
C ARG A 2 -1.05 38.76 -19.32
N TYR A 3 -0.40 37.96 -18.48
CA TYR A 3 -0.53 36.50 -18.45
C TYR A 3 0.00 36.03 -17.10
N GLY A 4 -0.91 35.87 -16.14
CA GLY A 4 -0.73 34.93 -15.04
C GLY A 4 -1.75 33.83 -15.25
N VAL A 5 -1.29 32.60 -15.50
CA VAL A 5 -2.06 31.34 -15.43
C VAL A 5 -0.99 30.26 -15.25
N ALA A 6 -0.71 29.86 -14.01
CA ALA A 6 -1.37 28.86 -13.18
C ALA A 6 -0.51 27.59 -13.16
N LEU A 7 0.27 27.47 -12.09
CA LEU A 7 0.92 26.22 -11.71
C LEU A 7 -0.18 25.30 -11.15
N SER A 8 -0.90 24.62 -12.02
CA SER A 8 -1.82 23.55 -11.62
C SER A 8 -0.99 22.31 -11.32
N VAL A 9 -0.48 22.25 -10.09
CA VAL A 9 0.22 21.08 -9.55
C VAL A 9 -0.76 19.91 -9.51
N ALA A 10 -0.41 18.81 -10.17
CA ALA A 10 -1.13 17.55 -10.07
C ALA A 10 -0.91 16.95 -8.67
N LEU A 11 -1.78 17.31 -7.71
CA LEU A 11 -1.76 16.79 -6.33
C LEU A 11 -2.63 15.53 -6.12
N PHE A 12 -3.31 15.03 -7.16
CA PHE A 12 -4.37 14.02 -6.98
C PHE A 12 -3.90 12.60 -6.64
N ALA A 13 -2.61 12.26 -6.80
CA ALA A 13 -2.13 10.89 -6.55
C ALA A 13 -1.67 10.64 -5.10
N LEU A 14 -1.36 11.69 -4.32
CA LEU A 14 -0.76 11.52 -2.99
C LEU A 14 -1.78 11.28 -1.85
N THR A 15 -3.07 11.55 -2.07
CA THR A 15 -4.07 11.39 -1.00
C THR A 15 -4.51 9.93 -0.86
N ALA A 16 -4.68 9.22 -1.98
CA ALA A 16 -5.24 7.86 -1.99
C ALA A 16 -4.40 6.82 -1.21
N THR A 17 -3.08 6.97 -1.16
CA THR A 17 -2.19 6.02 -0.46
C THR A 17 -2.14 6.25 1.05
N ALA A 18 -2.24 7.51 1.49
CA ALA A 18 -2.31 7.86 2.91
C ALA A 18 -3.62 7.33 3.54
N ASP A 19 -4.71 7.40 2.77
CA ASP A 19 -6.02 6.89 3.20
C ASP A 19 -5.95 5.37 3.48
N LEU A 20 -5.34 4.58 2.59
CA LEU A 20 -5.26 3.13 2.76
C LEU A 20 -4.37 2.69 3.94
N GLN A 21 -3.19 3.29 4.12
CA GLN A 21 -2.33 2.90 5.25
C GLN A 21 -2.98 3.26 6.58
N GLN A 22 -3.67 4.41 6.64
CA GLN A 22 -4.43 4.80 7.81
C GLN A 22 -5.56 3.81 8.12
N ASP A 23 -6.26 3.32 7.10
CA ASP A 23 -7.31 2.31 7.26
C ASP A 23 -6.75 0.99 7.82
N LEU A 24 -5.60 0.53 7.31
CA LEU A 24 -4.92 -0.67 7.79
C LEU A 24 -4.45 -0.53 9.24
N ASP A 25 -3.97 0.65 9.63
CA ASP A 25 -3.52 0.95 10.99
C ASP A 25 -4.69 1.11 11.99
N ALA A 26 -5.90 1.42 11.49
CA ALA A 26 -7.11 1.58 12.28
C ALA A 26 -7.91 0.28 12.46
N LEU A 27 -7.46 -0.84 11.89
CA LEU A 27 -8.12 -2.13 12.02
C LEU A 27 -8.18 -2.59 13.48
N GLU A 28 -9.27 -3.25 13.83
CA GLU A 28 -9.35 -3.98 15.09
C GLU A 28 -8.55 -5.29 15.00
N PRO A 29 -7.86 -5.72 16.07
CA PRO A 29 -7.21 -7.03 16.09
C PRO A 29 -8.17 -8.18 15.74
N GLY A 30 -7.71 -9.11 14.91
CA GLY A 30 -8.54 -10.23 14.45
C GLY A 30 -9.53 -9.92 13.34
N SER A 31 -9.66 -8.65 12.92
CA SER A 31 -10.58 -8.25 11.85
C SER A 31 -10.10 -8.67 10.46
N SER A 32 -10.99 -8.53 9.46
CA SER A 32 -10.68 -8.79 8.06
C SER A 32 -10.82 -7.53 7.22
N PHE A 33 -9.91 -7.33 6.26
CA PHE A 33 -9.90 -6.20 5.35
C PHE A 33 -9.62 -6.67 3.92
N GLN A 34 -10.32 -6.11 2.94
CA GLN A 34 -10.08 -6.39 1.53
C GLN A 34 -9.39 -5.19 0.86
N LEU A 35 -8.19 -5.41 0.33
CA LEU A 35 -7.47 -4.40 -0.47
C LEU A 35 -8.18 -4.17 -1.81
N PRO A 36 -8.24 -2.92 -2.30
CA PRO A 36 -8.96 -2.58 -3.52
C PRO A 36 -8.29 -3.15 -4.78
N PRO A 37 -9.04 -3.36 -5.88
CA PRO A 37 -8.55 -3.96 -7.13
C PRO A 37 -7.77 -2.95 -7.99
N GLU A 38 -6.65 -2.45 -7.46
CA GLU A 38 -5.82 -1.44 -8.13
C GLU A 38 -4.32 -1.66 -7.87
N THR A 39 -3.49 -0.80 -8.46
CA THR A 39 -2.05 -0.77 -8.15
C THR A 39 -1.81 0.05 -6.90
N LEU A 40 -1.32 -0.62 -5.86
CA LEU A 40 -1.02 -0.05 -4.57
C LEU A 40 0.47 0.25 -4.43
N SER A 41 0.75 1.34 -3.71
CA SER A 41 2.09 1.63 -3.20
C SER A 41 2.46 0.65 -2.07
N PRO A 42 3.74 0.59 -1.66
CA PRO A 42 4.16 -0.22 -0.54
C PRO A 42 3.35 0.05 0.73
N LEU A 43 3.06 -0.99 1.50
CA LEU A 43 2.22 -0.92 2.69
C LEU A 43 2.76 -1.76 3.84
N ALA A 44 2.30 -1.46 5.05
CA ALA A 44 2.62 -2.22 6.26
C ALA A 44 1.36 -2.77 6.94
N VAL A 45 1.42 -4.01 7.42
CA VAL A 45 0.40 -4.62 8.27
C VAL A 45 0.90 -4.65 9.71
N ARG A 46 0.34 -3.75 10.53
CA ARG A 46 0.80 -3.46 11.90
C ARG A 46 -0.16 -3.91 13.00
N VAL A 47 -1.36 -4.35 12.63
CA VAL A 47 -2.38 -4.79 13.59
C VAL A 47 -2.33 -6.32 13.73
N PRO A 48 -2.29 -6.87 14.96
CA PRO A 48 -2.16 -8.32 15.17
C PRO A 48 -3.45 -9.09 14.81
N GLY A 49 -3.26 -10.32 14.35
CA GLY A 49 -4.35 -11.26 14.08
C GLY A 49 -5.23 -10.93 12.87
N VAL A 50 -4.96 -9.85 12.13
CA VAL A 50 -5.82 -9.44 11.02
C VAL A 50 -5.68 -10.36 9.81
N THR A 51 -6.75 -10.45 9.02
CA THR A 51 -6.74 -11.07 7.70
C THR A 51 -6.86 -9.99 6.63
N VAL A 52 -5.82 -9.81 5.83
CA VAL A 52 -5.79 -8.88 4.69
C VAL A 52 -5.80 -9.70 3.40
N ALA A 53 -6.86 -9.53 2.61
CA ALA A 53 -7.03 -10.21 1.33
C ALA A 53 -7.04 -9.19 0.19
N CYS A 54 -6.35 -9.50 -0.91
CA CYS A 54 -6.44 -8.71 -2.12
C CYS A 54 -7.71 -9.03 -2.91
N ALA A 55 -8.35 -7.99 -3.46
CA ALA A 55 -9.31 -8.18 -4.53
C ALA A 55 -8.60 -8.74 -5.78
N PRO A 56 -9.34 -9.36 -6.72
CA PRO A 56 -8.79 -9.68 -8.03
C PRO A 56 -8.18 -8.43 -8.67
N GLU A 57 -7.05 -8.59 -9.36
CA GLU A 57 -6.29 -7.49 -9.98
C GLU A 57 -5.60 -6.50 -9.03
N THR A 58 -5.60 -6.71 -7.71
CA THR A 58 -4.76 -5.92 -6.81
C THR A 58 -3.27 -6.24 -7.05
N VAL A 59 -2.48 -5.20 -7.33
CA VAL A 59 -1.03 -5.29 -7.52
C VAL A 59 -0.34 -4.38 -6.52
N ILE A 60 0.60 -4.90 -5.73
CA ILE A 60 1.46 -4.08 -4.88
C ILE A 60 2.78 -3.87 -5.63
N ASP A 61 3.07 -2.61 -5.94
CA ASP A 61 4.27 -2.20 -6.67
C ASP A 61 5.29 -1.59 -5.71
N GLY A 62 6.39 -2.31 -5.49
CA GLY A 62 7.48 -1.90 -4.60
C GLY A 62 8.32 -0.72 -5.12
N GLY A 63 8.16 -0.31 -6.38
CA GLY A 63 8.96 0.78 -6.96
C GLY A 63 10.45 0.48 -7.15
N GLY A 64 10.87 -0.78 -6.96
CA GLY A 64 12.22 -1.28 -7.21
C GLY A 64 13.20 -1.13 -6.05
N GLN A 65 12.75 -0.65 -4.88
CA GLN A 65 13.60 -0.40 -3.71
C GLN A 65 12.89 -0.83 -2.43
N GLY A 66 13.63 -1.40 -1.47
CA GLY A 66 13.08 -1.84 -0.19
C GLY A 66 11.98 -2.91 -0.31
N ASN A 67 11.06 -2.91 0.64
CA ASN A 67 9.97 -3.89 0.72
C ASN A 67 8.69 -3.35 0.08
N ALA A 68 8.00 -4.21 -0.67
CA ALA A 68 6.65 -3.91 -1.16
C ALA A 68 5.58 -4.10 -0.08
N VAL A 69 5.79 -5.05 0.85
CA VAL A 69 4.88 -5.31 1.97
C VAL A 69 5.71 -5.60 3.22
N ASP A 70 5.43 -4.87 4.31
CA ASP A 70 5.99 -5.13 5.63
C ASP A 70 4.93 -5.73 6.55
N ILE A 71 5.10 -6.99 6.97
CA ILE A 71 4.25 -7.61 7.98
C ILE A 71 4.97 -7.55 9.32
N ILE A 72 4.50 -6.69 10.21
CA ILE A 72 5.19 -6.35 11.47
C ILE A 72 4.48 -6.99 12.67
N ALA A 73 3.18 -7.22 12.57
CA ALA A 73 2.39 -7.82 13.65
C ALA A 73 2.30 -9.34 13.55
N GLU A 74 2.07 -9.98 14.71
CA GLU A 74 1.88 -11.43 14.79
C GLU A 74 0.49 -11.87 14.33
N GLY A 75 0.38 -13.13 13.89
CA GLY A 75 -0.90 -13.76 13.54
C GLY A 75 -1.58 -13.18 12.29
N VAL A 76 -0.86 -12.42 11.46
CA VAL A 76 -1.39 -11.85 10.21
C VAL A 76 -1.59 -12.94 9.17
N THR A 77 -2.76 -12.95 8.53
CA THR A 77 -2.99 -13.66 7.27
C THR A 77 -3.00 -12.66 6.12
N PHE A 78 -2.11 -12.82 5.15
CA PHE A 78 -2.02 -11.95 3.97
C PHE A 78 -2.10 -12.79 2.70
N SER A 79 -3.04 -12.50 1.79
CA SER A 79 -3.31 -13.40 0.66
C SER A 79 -3.90 -12.74 -0.59
N GLY A 80 -3.74 -13.41 -1.74
CA GLY A 80 -4.41 -13.06 -3.00
C GLY A 80 -3.77 -11.93 -3.81
N CYS A 81 -2.63 -11.39 -3.37
CA CYS A 81 -2.01 -10.22 -3.98
C CYS A 81 -0.98 -10.61 -5.05
N ALA A 82 -0.96 -9.87 -6.17
CA ALA A 82 0.21 -9.82 -7.03
C ALA A 82 1.21 -8.81 -6.44
N VAL A 83 2.48 -9.20 -6.32
CA VAL A 83 3.54 -8.32 -5.81
C VAL A 83 4.65 -8.22 -6.85
N ARG A 84 5.06 -6.99 -7.22
CA ARG A 84 6.10 -6.74 -8.22
C ARG A 84 7.02 -5.60 -7.79
N ASN A 85 8.17 -5.53 -8.44
CA ASN A 85 9.20 -4.51 -8.17
C ASN A 85 9.50 -4.35 -6.66
N TRP A 86 9.35 -5.41 -5.87
CA TRP A 86 9.99 -5.49 -4.57
C TRP A 86 11.51 -5.47 -4.83
N GLY A 87 12.29 -4.85 -3.94
CA GLY A 87 13.67 -4.38 -4.18
C GLY A 87 14.54 -5.17 -5.15
N SER A 88 15.44 -4.48 -5.85
CA SER A 88 16.34 -5.12 -6.85
C SER A 88 17.28 -6.18 -6.27
N ASP A 89 17.56 -6.14 -4.96
CA ASP A 89 18.41 -7.09 -4.25
C ASP A 89 17.85 -7.37 -2.85
N LEU A 90 17.68 -8.65 -2.49
CA LEU A 90 17.24 -9.12 -1.17
C LEU A 90 18.21 -8.77 -0.03
N ASN A 91 19.43 -8.35 -0.35
CA ASN A 91 20.49 -8.07 0.61
C ASN A 91 20.76 -6.57 0.80
N GLU A 92 20.09 -5.71 0.03
CA GLU A 92 20.15 -4.26 0.18
C GLU A 92 18.87 -3.79 0.88
N LEU A 93 18.89 -3.83 2.22
CA LEU A 93 17.87 -3.22 3.09
C LEU A 93 18.14 -1.72 3.30
#